data_AF-A0A1I4EBU5-F1
#
_entry.id   AF-A0A1I4EBU5-F1
#
_cell.length_a   1.000
_cell.length_b   1.000
_cell.length_c   1.000
_cell.angle_alpha   90.00
_cell.angle_beta   90.00
_cell.angle_gamma   90.00
#
_symmetry.space_group_name_H-M   'P 1'
#
loop_
_entity.id
_entity.type
_entity.pdbx_description
1 polymer ?
#
loop_
_entity_poly.entity_id
_entity_poly.type
_entity_poly.pdbx_seq_one_letter_code
_entity_poly.pdbx_strand_id
1 'polypeptide(L)' 'MSDQAMPFTISAALHGMPRTATRCNPASAICLADDWAEDGCSDIRISDREGIPQSLASFRSKLPLRRRIERRRLGLWMP' A
#
# COMPACT_ATOMS: atom_id res chain seq x y z
N MET A 1 -2.66 -22.41 11.82
CA MET A 1 -1.48 -22.00 11.04
C MET A 1 -1.40 -20.49 11.11
N SER A 2 -0.43 -19.93 11.82
CA SER A 2 -0.25 -18.47 11.83
C SER A 2 0.40 -18.09 10.51
N ASP A 3 -0.41 -17.67 9.53
CA ASP A 3 0.08 -16.89 8.41
C ASP A 3 0.84 -15.71 9.02
N GLN A 4 2.17 -15.72 8.93
CA GLN A 4 2.98 -14.56 9.32
C GLN A 4 2.53 -13.40 8.43
N ALA A 5 1.65 -12.57 8.97
CA ALA A 5 1.16 -11.38 8.31
C ALA A 5 2.38 -10.50 8.01
N MET A 6 2.83 -10.53 6.74
CA MET A 6 4.11 -9.96 6.35
C MET A 6 4.07 -8.44 6.53
N PRO A 7 5.07 -7.85 7.20
CA PRO A 7 5.06 -6.43 7.52
C PRO A 7 5.29 -5.57 6.26
N PHE A 8 4.43 -4.58 6.09
CA PHE A 8 4.56 -3.46 5.16
C PHE A 8 5.11 -2.27 5.93
N THR A 9 6.15 -1.64 5.41
CA THR A 9 6.75 -0.44 6.00
C THR A 9 6.28 0.79 5.23
N ILE A 10 5.70 1.75 5.94
CA ILE A 10 5.26 3.03 5.40
C ILE A 10 6.28 4.07 5.86
N SER A 11 6.81 4.86 4.92
CA SER A 11 7.73 5.96 5.20
C SER A 11 7.21 7.24 4.56
N ALA A 12 7.36 8.37 5.25
CA ALA A 12 6.99 9.68 4.73
C ALA A 12 7.83 10.78 5.37
N ALA A 13 7.69 12.01 4.89
CA ALA A 13 8.26 13.21 5.48
C ALA A 13 7.15 14.17 5.93
N LEU A 14 7.11 14.52 7.21
CA LEU A 14 6.25 15.57 7.75
C LEU A 14 7.11 16.78 8.10
N HIS A 15 6.94 17.90 7.39
CA HIS A 15 7.79 19.10 7.56
C HIS A 15 9.30 18.82 7.50
N GLY A 16 9.71 17.88 6.64
CA GLY A 16 11.12 17.46 6.50
C GLY A 16 11.60 16.44 7.55
N MET A 17 10.76 16.10 8.54
CA MET A 17 11.07 15.05 9.51
C MET A 17 10.61 13.68 8.99
N PRO A 18 11.50 12.67 8.95
CA PRO A 18 11.14 11.34 8.50
C PRO A 18 10.21 10.67 9.53
N ARG A 19 9.13 10.08 9.02
CA ARG A 19 8.16 9.29 9.78
C ARG A 19 8.09 7.90 9.18
N THR A 20 8.14 6.87 10.03
CA THR A 20 8.03 5.48 9.61
C THR A 20 7.05 4.71 10.48
N ALA A 21 6.37 3.73 9.89
CA ALA A 21 5.43 2.86 10.57
C ALA A 21 5.36 1.49 9.88
N THR A 22 4.98 0.46 10.62
CA THR A 22 4.81 -0.89 10.09
C THR A 22 3.37 -1.37 10.26
N ARG A 23 2.84 -2.05 9.25
CA ARG A 23 1.51 -2.67 9.25
C ARG A 23 1.58 -4.10 8.75
N CYS A 24 0.76 -5.00 9.28
CA CYS A 24 0.82 -6.41 8.91
C CYS A 24 -0.07 -6.77 7.70
N ASN A 25 -0.85 -5.82 7.19
CA ASN A 25 -1.72 -6.05 6.04
C ASN A 25 -1.70 -4.84 5.08
N PRO A 26 -1.91 -5.07 3.77
CA PRO A 26 -1.76 -4.03 2.77
C PRO A 26 -2.87 -2.96 2.83
N ALA A 27 -4.08 -3.33 3.26
CA ALA A 27 -5.19 -2.39 3.38
C ALA A 27 -4.91 -1.34 4.46
N SER A 28 -4.43 -1.79 5.63
CA SER A 28 -4.05 -0.92 6.74
C SER A 28 -2.83 -0.06 6.41
N ALA A 29 -1.88 -0.57 5.61
CA ALA A 29 -0.77 0.23 5.10
C ALA A 29 -1.25 1.37 4.20
N ILE A 30 -2.25 1.10 3.35
CA ILE A 30 -2.88 2.13 2.50
C ILE A 30 -3.64 3.14 3.35
N CYS A 31 -4.49 2.69 4.28
CA CYS A 31 -5.24 3.62 5.14
C CYS A 31 -4.29 4.57 5.89
N LEU A 32 -3.21 4.05 6.48
CA LEU A 32 -2.24 4.89 7.15
C LEU A 32 -1.54 5.87 6.20
N ALA A 33 -1.24 5.44 4.98
CA ALA A 33 -0.63 6.30 3.97
C ALA A 33 -1.59 7.41 3.50
N ASP A 34 -2.90 7.14 3.44
CA ASP A 34 -3.92 8.14 3.18
C ASP A 34 -4.06 9.13 4.33
N ASP A 35 -4.14 8.64 5.58
CA ASP A 35 -4.18 9.48 6.78
C ASP A 35 -2.97 10.43 6.82
N TRP A 36 -1.77 9.92 6.50
CA TRP A 36 -0.57 10.74 6.44
C TRP A 36 -0.60 11.78 5.31
N ALA A 37 -1.21 11.46 4.17
CA ALA A 37 -1.39 12.43 3.10
C ALA A 37 -2.34 13.56 3.54
N GLU A 38 -3.41 13.23 4.27
CA GLU A 38 -4.35 14.20 4.85
C GLU A 38 -3.70 15.06 5.95
N ASP A 39 -2.81 14.48 6.75
CA ASP A 39 -1.98 15.18 7.76
C ASP A 39 -0.90 16.09 7.12
N GLY A 40 -0.77 16.11 5.80
CA GLY A 40 0.22 16.93 5.08
C GLY A 40 1.61 16.31 4.97
N CYS A 41 1.75 15.00 5.17
CA CYS A 41 2.98 14.30 4.87
C CYS A 41 3.24 14.25 3.36
N SER A 42 4.52 14.30 2.99
CA SER A 42 5.02 14.23 1.62
C SER A 42 5.95 13.02 1.44
N ASP A 43 6.28 12.67 0.19
CA ASP A 43 7.11 11.52 -0.17
C ASP A 43 6.69 10.20 0.49
N ILE A 44 5.38 9.95 0.54
CA ILE A 44 4.82 8.74 1.16
C ILE A 44 5.13 7.52 0.30
N ARG A 45 5.86 6.57 0.87
CA ARG A 45 6.25 5.31 0.23
C ARG A 45 5.86 4.11 1.09
N ILE A 46 5.51 3.03 0.42
CA ILE A 46 5.21 1.74 1.04
C ILE A 46 6.19 0.71 0.48
N SER A 47 6.92 0.05 1.37
CA SER A 47 7.76 -1.10 1.06
C SER A 47 7.07 -2.38 1.53
N ASP A 48 7.03 -3.37 0.65
CA ASP A 48 6.63 -4.75 0.96
C ASP A 48 7.87 -5.58 1.37
N ARG A 49 7.74 -6.92 1.36
CA ARG A 49 8.83 -7.85 1.71
C ARG A 49 10.08 -7.70 0.82
N GLU A 50 9.92 -7.24 -0.42
CA GLU A 50 11.07 -7.02 -1.30
C GLU A 50 11.90 -5.81 -0.86
N GLY A 51 11.39 -5.02 0.10
CA GLY A 51 12.03 -3.81 0.59
C GLY A 51 11.99 -2.67 -0.41
N ILE A 52 11.39 -2.88 -1.59
CA ILE A 52 11.34 -1.90 -2.68
C ILE A 52 10.30 -0.84 -2.32
N PRO A 53 10.70 0.40 -2.05
CA PRO A 53 9.77 1.46 -1.71
C PRO A 53 8.99 1.87 -2.96
N GLN A 54 7.67 1.83 -2.85
CA GLN A 54 6.76 2.16 -3.94
C GLN A 54 5.92 3.36 -3.53
N SER A 55 5.57 4.20 -4.51
CA SER A 55 4.56 5.23 -4.28
C SER A 55 3.23 4.59 -3.90
N LEU A 56 2.40 5.32 -3.16
CA LEU A 56 1.05 4.86 -2.80
C LEU A 56 0.24 4.44 -4.04
N ALA A 57 0.35 5.19 -5.15
CA ALA A 57 -0.34 4.88 -6.40
C ALA A 57 0.14 3.56 -7.03
N SER A 58 1.46 3.35 -7.09
CA SER A 58 2.07 2.11 -7.60
C SER A 58 1.73 0.91 -6.72
N PHE A 59 1.72 1.09 -5.41
CA PHE A 59 1.35 0.03 -4.48
C PHE A 59 -0.12 -0.38 -4.65
N ARG A 60 -1.03 0.61 -4.78
CA ARG A 60 -2.46 0.39 -5.05
C ARG A 60 -2.73 -0.36 -6.36
N SER A 61 -1.94 -0.13 -7.40
CA SER A 61 -2.13 -0.81 -8.70
C SER A 61 -1.71 -2.28 -8.68
N LYS A 62 -0.81 -2.67 -7.76
CA LYS A 62 -0.39 -4.07 -7.57
C LYS A 62 -1.40 -4.90 -6.77
N LEU A 63 -2.34 -4.28 -6.06
CA LEU A 63 -3.28 -5.03 -5.24
C LEU A 63 -4.27 -5.86 -6.09
N PRO A 64 -4.40 -7.17 -5.80
CA PRO A 64 -5.17 -8.11 -6.63
C PRO A 64 -6.66 -7.80 -6.73
N LEU A 65 -7.22 -6.98 -5.83
CA LEU A 65 -8.64 -6.59 -5.85
C LEU A 65 -9.01 -5.73 -7.08
N ARG A 66 -8.11 -4.85 -7.57
CA ARG A 66 -8.40 -4.04 -8.77
C ARG A 66 -8.48 -4.90 -10.02
N ARG A 67 -7.58 -5.88 -10.17
CA ARG A 67 -7.58 -6.80 -11.32
C ARG A 67 -8.84 -7.66 -11.39
N ARG A 68 -9.41 -8.07 -10.25
CA ARG A 68 -10.63 -8.88 -10.23
C ARG A 68 -11.86 -8.07 -10.69
N ILE A 69 -11.96 -6.80 -10.29
CA ILE A 69 -13.03 -5.89 -10.72
C ILE A 69 -12.85 -5.48 -12.18
N GLU A 70 -11.63 -5.16 -12.63
CA GLU A 70 -11.36 -4.85 -14.04
C GLU A 70 -11.63 -6.04 -14.95
N ARG A 71 -11.21 -7.27 -14.60
CA ARG A 71 -11.54 -8.45 -15.41
C ARG A 71 -13.06 -8.70 -15.49
N ARG A 72 -13.80 -8.42 -14.42
CA ARG A 72 -15.27 -8.48 -14.42
C ARG A 72 -15.89 -7.41 -15.31
N ARG A 73 -15.38 -6.17 -15.27
CA ARG A 73 -15.83 -5.05 -16.12
C ARG A 73 -15.45 -5.23 -17.59
N LEU A 74 -14.31 -5.86 -17.87
CA LEU A 74 -13.82 -6.15 -19.21
C LEU A 74 -14.39 -7.45 -19.80
N GLY A 75 -15.26 -8.16 -19.07
CA GLY A 75 -15.86 -9.42 -19.54
C GLY A 75 -14.87 -10.57 -19.72
N LEU A 76 -13.65 -10.46 -19.19
CA LEU A 76 -12.55 -11.44 -19.39
C LEU A 76 -12.61 -12.62 -18.42
N TRP A 77 -13.77 -12.90 -17.83
CA TRP A 77 -13.96 -14.10 -17.02
C TRP A 77 -14.55 -15.20 -17.90
N MET A 78 -13.69 -16.07 -18.42
CA MET A 78 -14.12 -17.38 -18.89
C MET A 78 -13.97 -18.41 -17.75
N PRO A 79 -14.93 -19.33 -17.61
CA PRO A 79 -14.97 -20.33 -16.54
C PRO A 79 -13.79 -21.31 -16.57
#